data_AF-A0A1B6DCE1-F1
#
_entry.id   AF-A0A1B6DCE1-F1
#
_cell.length_a   1.000
_cell.length_b   1.000
_cell.length_c   1.000
_cell.angle_alpha   90.00
_cell.angle_beta   90.00
_cell.angle_gamma   90.00
#
_symmetry.space_group_name_H-M   'P 1'
#
loop_
_entity.id
_entity.type
_entity.pdbx_description
1 polymer ?
#
loop_
_entity_poly.entity_id
_entity_poly.type
_entity_poly.pdbx_seq_one_letter_code
_entity_poly.pdbx_strand_id
1 'polypeptide(L)'
;MLFNNSVTSVIILLFCQNGVTFSDSVKISSVKKYDESNVFVPTNEWQEIKRDQVIPKGLHVQIDLTTGMRRAKLLDSTDDDNQASQLVLSKNNDIENPNENLNKPLKEKYTLNLDKIGAIDPETLSEIKNKYRSYTEIKEDFKNLELAVKTEMEVLNDLLEKFKDIKNNKPKSSYNEINWDDTWLNTLVDMEYLVHQVDNARMFTQANGIENIVFPSLNSSSAEVRAQACRLLGAASQNNVPSKIAALESGAIRVLLHTFLSDQSPTVQSSALYGLSSIIRNFPLAQKLLINNGGIEVLNSVFHGENSDHLKLQIKILTLIDDLITERQEVNKEIKLISSRNSSNSLEQIEELEEKQRQYDAANLERKLMELDWCHHLINILQKQVVVQDLNSVSVDNKHYRKQLNHDDIEKIINSIISLFNHCLRNFKNNLLFKEIISNLESWYMVLSEEEVAHGDSDLYFTSLFKKIRHITISLT
;
A
#
# COMPACT_ATOMS: atom_id res chain seq x y z
N MET A 1 27.90 -17.32 -53.22
CA MET A 1 26.70 -16.58 -52.79
C MET A 1 27.08 -15.81 -51.53
N LEU A 2 26.94 -14.49 -51.63
CA LEU A 2 27.51 -13.40 -50.82
C LEU A 2 27.13 -13.55 -49.32
N PHE A 3 28.06 -13.56 -48.33
CA PHE A 3 28.84 -12.45 -47.72
C PHE A 3 27.93 -11.28 -47.24
N ASN A 4 28.05 -10.68 -46.04
CA ASN A 4 29.15 -10.67 -45.07
C ASN A 4 28.72 -10.14 -43.69
N ASN A 5 29.54 -10.46 -42.69
CA ASN A 5 29.56 -9.93 -41.32
C ASN A 5 30.01 -8.46 -41.23
N SER A 6 29.56 -7.82 -40.14
CA SER A 6 30.30 -7.00 -39.16
C SER A 6 31.34 -5.94 -39.59
N VAL A 7 31.36 -4.88 -38.77
CA VAL A 7 32.50 -4.05 -38.33
C VAL A 7 32.35 -2.54 -38.62
N THR A 8 32.49 -1.85 -37.50
CA THR A 8 32.68 -0.44 -37.15
C THR A 8 33.63 0.43 -38.00
N SER A 9 33.51 1.75 -37.74
CA SER A 9 34.48 2.85 -37.95
C SER A 9 34.46 3.51 -39.34
N VAL A 10 34.64 4.83 -39.56
CA VAL A 10 34.79 6.11 -38.84
C VAL A 10 35.15 7.14 -39.96
N ILE A 11 35.05 8.46 -39.71
CA ILE A 11 35.64 9.60 -40.48
C ILE A 11 34.87 10.00 -41.78
N ILE A 12 34.60 11.26 -42.20
CA ILE A 12 34.88 12.68 -41.85
C ILE A 12 35.08 13.42 -43.22
N LEU A 13 34.55 14.65 -43.36
CA LEU A 13 34.91 15.75 -44.31
C LEU A 13 34.08 16.05 -45.59
N LEU A 14 33.57 17.30 -45.54
CA LEU A 14 33.81 18.46 -46.43
C LEU A 14 33.07 18.64 -47.78
N PHE A 15 32.27 19.72 -47.77
CA PHE A 15 32.23 20.90 -48.67
C PHE A 15 31.72 20.82 -50.13
N CYS A 16 30.68 21.64 -50.33
CA CYS A 16 30.50 22.70 -51.34
C CYS A 16 31.04 22.50 -52.77
N GLN A 17 30.17 22.76 -53.77
CA GLN A 17 30.26 23.97 -54.60
C GLN A 17 29.20 24.00 -55.73
N ASN A 18 28.51 25.14 -55.83
CA ASN A 18 28.39 26.00 -57.03
C ASN A 18 26.99 26.62 -57.16
N GLY A 19 26.93 27.92 -56.84
CA GLY A 19 25.86 28.81 -57.28
C GLY A 19 26.24 29.51 -58.58
N VAL A 20 25.25 29.99 -59.32
CA VAL A 20 25.35 31.18 -60.17
C VAL A 20 24.01 31.93 -60.12
N THR A 21 24.14 33.24 -59.93
CA THR A 21 23.21 34.38 -59.89
C THR A 21 22.53 34.63 -61.27
N PHE A 22 21.46 35.40 -61.50
CA PHE A 22 21.23 36.84 -61.20
C PHE A 22 19.90 37.30 -61.88
N SER A 23 19.19 38.27 -61.26
CA SER A 23 18.25 39.32 -61.81
C SER A 23 17.11 38.96 -62.79
N ASP A 24 15.93 39.58 -62.83
CA ASP A 24 15.36 40.72 -62.09
C ASP A 24 13.82 40.74 -62.25
N SER A 25 13.16 41.21 -61.19
CA SER A 25 11.84 41.85 -61.07
C SER A 25 10.57 41.25 -61.72
N VAL A 26 9.69 40.68 -60.88
CA VAL A 26 8.21 40.82 -60.98
C VAL A 26 7.63 40.99 -59.56
N LYS A 27 6.68 41.93 -59.42
CA LYS A 27 5.99 42.34 -58.19
C LYS A 27 5.39 41.18 -57.41
N ILE A 28 5.73 41.11 -56.12
CA ILE A 28 5.13 40.26 -55.10
C ILE A 28 3.94 40.99 -54.46
N SER A 29 2.77 40.38 -54.49
CA SER A 29 1.78 40.53 -53.42
C SER A 29 1.35 39.14 -53.00
N SER A 30 2.11 38.55 -52.08
CA SER A 30 1.81 37.22 -51.53
C SER A 30 2.16 37.13 -50.03
N VAL A 31 1.31 36.36 -49.36
CA VAL A 31 1.48 35.63 -48.08
C VAL A 31 1.44 36.44 -46.78
N LYS A 32 0.33 36.35 -46.03
CA LYS A 32 0.36 36.56 -44.58
C LYS A 32 1.06 35.36 -43.93
N LYS A 33 2.20 35.64 -43.28
CA LYS A 33 3.03 34.72 -42.51
C LYS A 33 2.28 34.15 -41.29
N TYR A 34 2.66 32.93 -40.90
CA TYR A 34 2.50 32.42 -39.53
C TYR A 34 3.28 33.34 -38.58
N ASP A 35 2.62 33.80 -37.53
CA ASP A 35 3.22 34.63 -36.48
C ASP A 35 3.64 33.72 -35.32
N GLU A 36 4.94 33.42 -35.22
CA GLU A 36 5.54 32.62 -34.14
C GLU A 36 5.48 33.34 -32.77
N SER A 37 4.94 34.56 -32.71
CA SER A 37 4.89 35.38 -31.49
C SER A 37 3.76 35.02 -30.50
N ASN A 38 2.89 34.04 -30.81
CA ASN A 38 1.73 33.69 -29.97
C ASN A 38 1.87 32.34 -29.22
N VAL A 39 3.09 31.88 -28.99
CA VAL A 39 3.39 30.70 -28.15
C VAL A 39 3.64 31.16 -26.71
N PHE A 40 3.10 30.43 -25.74
CA PHE A 40 3.33 30.67 -24.32
C PHE A 40 4.76 30.28 -23.92
N VAL A 41 5.49 31.24 -23.34
CA VAL A 41 6.85 31.03 -22.83
C VAL A 41 6.76 30.77 -21.32
N PRO A 42 6.93 29.52 -20.87
CA PRO A 42 6.70 29.15 -19.49
C PRO A 42 7.84 29.55 -18.57
N THR A 43 7.49 29.85 -17.30
CA THR A 43 8.45 30.07 -16.20
C THR A 43 8.18 29.13 -15.04
N ASN A 44 9.03 29.13 -14.02
CA ASN A 44 8.85 28.32 -12.80
C ASN A 44 7.70 28.85 -11.91
N GLU A 45 7.25 30.09 -12.12
CA GLU A 45 6.08 30.67 -11.45
C GLU A 45 4.83 30.64 -12.34
N TRP A 46 3.65 30.66 -11.72
CA TRP A 46 2.36 30.62 -12.40
C TRP A 46 2.11 31.88 -13.23
N GLN A 47 1.92 31.71 -14.53
CA GLN A 47 1.56 32.80 -15.44
C GLN A 47 0.23 32.55 -16.12
N GLU A 48 -0.54 33.62 -16.34
CA GLU A 48 -1.83 33.57 -17.02
C GLU A 48 -1.68 33.36 -18.53
N ILE A 49 -2.53 32.49 -19.08
CA ILE A 49 -2.53 32.10 -20.48
C ILE A 49 -3.63 32.87 -21.20
N LYS A 50 -3.28 33.61 -22.26
CA LYS A 50 -4.27 34.34 -23.06
C LYS A 50 -5.15 33.37 -23.86
N ARG A 51 -6.38 33.79 -24.17
CA ARG A 51 -7.43 32.92 -24.76
C ARG A 51 -7.01 32.21 -26.05
N ASP A 52 -6.14 32.82 -26.86
CA ASP A 52 -5.68 32.29 -28.15
C ASP A 52 -4.20 31.89 -28.17
N GLN A 53 -3.57 31.74 -27.00
CA GLN A 53 -2.15 31.43 -26.89
C GLN A 53 -1.91 29.92 -26.86
N VAL A 54 -0.92 29.45 -27.63
CA VAL A 54 -0.60 28.02 -27.72
C VAL A 54 0.31 27.61 -26.57
N ILE A 55 -0.06 26.55 -25.84
CA ILE A 55 0.68 26.04 -24.68
C ILE A 55 1.59 24.86 -25.11
N PRO A 56 2.90 24.91 -24.85
CA PRO A 56 3.81 23.78 -25.05
C PRO A 56 3.47 22.57 -24.17
N LYS A 57 3.82 21.36 -24.63
CA LYS A 57 3.65 20.13 -23.84
C LYS A 57 4.62 20.08 -22.66
N GLY A 58 4.21 19.48 -21.54
CA GLY A 58 5.07 19.29 -20.36
C GLY A 58 5.04 20.45 -19.36
N LEU A 59 3.92 21.17 -19.26
CA LEU A 59 3.70 22.24 -18.29
C LEU A 59 2.60 21.84 -17.30
N HIS A 60 2.72 22.31 -16.06
CA HIS A 60 1.67 22.20 -15.06
C HIS A 60 0.64 23.29 -15.35
N VAL A 61 -0.60 22.90 -15.67
CA VAL A 61 -1.68 23.82 -16.08
C VAL A 61 -2.81 23.78 -15.05
N GLN A 62 -3.23 24.95 -14.56
CA GLN A 62 -4.34 25.11 -13.63
C GLN A 62 -5.46 25.89 -14.33
N ILE A 63 -6.71 25.42 -14.15
CA ILE A 63 -7.90 26.08 -14.67
C ILE A 63 -8.86 26.30 -13.51
N ASP A 64 -9.26 27.55 -13.30
CA ASP A 64 -10.33 27.87 -12.36
C ASP A 64 -11.68 27.65 -13.06
N LEU A 65 -12.45 26.67 -12.60
CA LEU A 65 -13.72 26.25 -13.21
C LEU A 65 -14.86 27.25 -12.97
N THR A 66 -14.70 28.19 -12.03
CA THR A 66 -15.71 29.22 -11.77
C THR A 66 -15.50 30.47 -12.62
N THR A 67 -14.23 30.84 -12.86
CA THR A 67 -13.86 32.07 -13.59
C THR A 67 -13.38 31.80 -15.03
N GLY A 68 -13.03 30.56 -15.36
CA GLY A 68 -12.47 30.16 -16.65
C GLY A 68 -11.02 30.62 -16.88
N MET A 69 -10.34 31.12 -15.84
CA MET A 69 -8.96 31.58 -15.94
C MET A 69 -7.99 30.39 -16.05
N ARG A 70 -7.02 30.50 -16.96
CA ARG A 70 -6.03 29.45 -17.25
C ARG A 70 -4.63 29.96 -16.88
N ARG A 71 -3.87 29.19 -16.11
CA ARG A 71 -2.48 29.49 -15.73
C ARG A 71 -1.57 28.30 -15.99
N ALA A 72 -0.30 28.54 -16.26
CA ALA A 72 0.70 27.48 -16.44
C ALA A 72 2.08 27.83 -15.85
N LYS A 73 2.82 26.82 -15.40
CA LYS A 73 4.24 26.88 -14.99
C LYS A 73 5.02 25.63 -15.42
N LEU A 74 6.35 25.67 -15.34
CA LEU A 74 7.24 24.51 -15.51
C LEU A 74 7.06 23.50 -14.37
N LEU A 75 7.25 22.21 -14.69
CA LEU A 75 7.28 21.12 -13.72
C LEU A 75 8.65 21.11 -13.02
N ASP A 76 8.66 21.27 -11.69
CA ASP A 76 9.87 21.04 -10.89
C ASP A 76 10.03 19.53 -10.69
N SER A 77 11.23 19.00 -10.88
CA SER A 77 11.54 17.57 -10.80
C SER A 77 11.55 17.01 -9.38
N THR A 78 10.92 17.71 -8.43
CA THR A 78 10.90 17.39 -6.99
C THR A 78 9.50 17.30 -6.40
N ASP A 79 8.44 17.48 -7.19
CA ASP A 79 7.06 17.33 -6.72
C ASP A 79 6.55 15.89 -6.99
N ASP A 80 6.84 15.00 -6.05
CA ASP A 80 6.33 13.62 -5.98
C ASP A 80 4.79 13.57 -5.79
N ASP A 81 4.13 12.81 -6.66
CA ASP A 81 3.18 11.71 -6.36
C ASP A 81 2.08 11.87 -5.27
N ASN A 82 1.49 13.04 -5.06
CA ASN A 82 0.30 13.13 -4.21
C ASN A 82 -0.77 14.09 -4.73
N GLN A 83 -1.59 13.60 -5.67
CA GLN A 83 -3.03 13.87 -5.83
C GLN A 83 -3.50 13.40 -7.22
N ALA A 84 -3.64 12.09 -7.38
CA ALA A 84 -4.47 11.54 -8.44
C ALA A 84 -5.60 10.74 -7.80
N SER A 85 -6.78 11.34 -7.70
CA SER A 85 -8.02 10.61 -7.41
C SER A 85 -8.22 9.58 -8.51
N GLN A 86 -7.92 8.32 -8.21
CA GLN A 86 -7.94 7.23 -9.17
C GLN A 86 -9.38 6.76 -9.36
N LEU A 87 -9.94 7.01 -10.54
CA LEU A 87 -11.27 6.53 -10.94
C LEU A 87 -11.24 5.00 -11.07
N VAL A 88 -12.04 4.29 -10.28
CA VAL A 88 -12.22 2.83 -10.39
C VAL A 88 -13.34 2.55 -11.39
N LEU A 89 -12.98 1.94 -12.53
CA LEU A 89 -13.96 1.40 -13.50
C LEU A 89 -14.32 -0.03 -13.10
N SER A 90 -15.54 -0.26 -12.61
CA SER A 90 -16.09 -1.61 -12.46
C SER A 90 -16.24 -2.28 -13.84
N LYS A 91 -15.58 -3.43 -14.03
CA LYS A 91 -15.79 -4.28 -15.20
C LYS A 91 -17.13 -5.02 -15.05
N ASN A 92 -18.11 -4.65 -15.86
CA ASN A 92 -19.23 -5.55 -16.16
C ASN A 92 -18.72 -6.60 -17.16
N ASN A 93 -18.80 -7.87 -16.78
CA ASN A 93 -18.45 -9.01 -17.62
C ASN A 93 -19.52 -9.22 -18.70
N ASP A 94 -19.48 -8.44 -19.77
CA ASP A 94 -20.19 -8.73 -21.04
C ASP A 94 -19.66 -7.86 -22.19
N ILE A 95 -18.35 -7.83 -22.45
CA ILE A 95 -17.82 -7.29 -23.73
C ILE A 95 -16.60 -8.09 -24.17
N GLU A 96 -16.71 -8.73 -25.34
CA GLU A 96 -15.62 -9.39 -26.05
C GLU A 96 -14.45 -8.41 -26.32
N ASN A 97 -13.24 -8.93 -26.14
CA ASN A 97 -11.93 -8.31 -26.32
C ASN A 97 -11.81 -7.37 -27.55
N PRO A 98 -11.32 -6.13 -27.38
CA PRO A 98 -10.59 -5.46 -28.45
C PRO A 98 -9.28 -4.86 -27.92
N ASN A 99 -8.29 -5.72 -27.69
CA ASN A 99 -6.89 -5.31 -27.66
C ASN A 99 -6.27 -5.52 -29.03
N GLU A 100 -6.42 -4.54 -29.93
CA GLU A 100 -5.47 -4.30 -31.03
C GLU A 100 -5.75 -2.92 -31.65
N ASN A 101 -4.71 -2.08 -31.70
CA ASN A 101 -4.63 -0.74 -32.33
C ASN A 101 -4.61 0.52 -31.45
N LEU A 102 -4.11 0.46 -30.21
CA LEU A 102 -3.46 1.64 -29.62
C LEU A 102 -1.97 1.64 -30.00
N ASN A 103 -1.65 2.18 -31.18
CA ASN A 103 -0.37 2.83 -31.51
C ASN A 103 -0.34 3.30 -32.97
N LYS A 104 -1.03 4.40 -33.28
CA LYS A 104 -0.68 5.26 -34.43
C LYS A 104 -0.80 6.74 -34.03
N PRO A 105 0.14 7.61 -34.43
CA PRO A 105 0.14 9.02 -34.07
C PRO A 105 -1.06 9.73 -34.74
N LEU A 106 -2.04 10.11 -33.92
CA LEU A 106 -3.19 10.94 -34.27
C LEU A 106 -2.74 12.40 -34.49
N LYS A 107 -2.11 12.71 -35.63
CA LYS A 107 -1.89 14.12 -36.01
C LYS A 107 -2.06 14.47 -37.49
N GLU A 108 -2.24 13.51 -38.40
CA GLU A 108 -2.26 13.83 -39.85
C GLU A 108 -3.62 13.68 -40.55
N LYS A 109 -4.75 13.56 -39.84
CA LYS A 109 -6.05 13.33 -40.51
C LYS A 109 -7.18 14.33 -40.25
N TYR A 110 -6.95 15.41 -39.50
CA TYR A 110 -8.03 16.32 -39.09
C TYR A 110 -7.73 17.82 -39.24
N THR A 111 -7.04 18.21 -40.31
CA THR A 111 -7.12 19.60 -40.79
C THR A 111 -8.02 19.63 -42.02
N LEU A 112 -9.32 19.88 -41.80
CA LEU A 112 -10.18 20.37 -42.87
C LEU A 112 -9.75 21.81 -43.15
N ASN A 113 -9.19 22.08 -44.34
CA ASN A 113 -9.02 23.44 -44.84
C ASN A 113 -10.42 24.03 -45.06
N LEU A 114 -10.86 24.96 -44.22
CA LEU A 114 -12.17 25.62 -44.32
C LEU A 114 -12.28 26.61 -45.50
N ASP A 115 -11.22 26.82 -46.28
CA ASP A 115 -11.19 27.81 -47.37
C ASP A 115 -11.77 27.32 -48.71
N LYS A 116 -12.33 26.10 -48.77
CA LYS A 116 -12.98 25.55 -49.97
C LYS A 116 -14.42 25.08 -49.72
N ILE A 117 -15.23 25.87 -49.00
CA ILE A 117 -16.67 25.61 -48.90
C ILE A 117 -17.41 26.47 -49.93
N GLY A 118 -17.31 26.07 -51.20
CA GLY A 118 -18.38 26.32 -52.16
C GLY A 118 -19.35 25.15 -52.09
N ALA A 119 -20.65 25.44 -51.92
CA ALA A 119 -21.81 24.54 -51.94
C ALA A 119 -21.51 23.04 -51.67
N ILE A 120 -21.75 22.61 -50.43
CA ILE A 120 -21.59 21.21 -50.01
C ILE A 120 -22.57 20.33 -50.79
N ASP A 121 -22.03 19.35 -51.52
CA ASP A 121 -22.80 18.33 -52.24
C ASP A 121 -23.49 17.39 -51.23
N PRO A 122 -24.75 16.93 -51.43
CA PRO A 122 -25.47 16.11 -50.45
C PRO A 122 -24.76 14.79 -50.08
N GLU A 123 -23.92 14.28 -50.99
CA GLU A 123 -23.18 13.03 -50.81
C GLU A 123 -22.02 13.18 -49.80
N THR A 124 -21.29 14.29 -49.83
CA THR A 124 -20.21 14.58 -48.86
C THR A 124 -20.73 14.86 -47.45
N LEU A 125 -21.96 15.40 -47.33
CA LEU A 125 -22.62 15.59 -46.03
C LEU A 125 -23.02 14.25 -45.38
N SER A 126 -23.38 13.25 -46.19
CA SER A 126 -23.73 11.90 -45.72
C SER A 126 -22.50 11.14 -45.21
N GLU A 127 -21.35 11.27 -45.89
CA GLU A 127 -20.09 10.67 -45.47
C GLU A 127 -19.55 11.27 -44.17
N ILE A 128 -19.72 12.59 -43.97
CA ILE A 128 -19.34 13.25 -42.72
C ILE A 128 -20.24 12.79 -41.56
N LYS A 129 -21.56 12.67 -41.77
CA LYS A 129 -22.47 12.10 -40.75
C LYS A 129 -22.14 10.66 -40.37
N ASN A 130 -21.69 9.85 -41.34
CA ASN A 130 -21.32 8.45 -41.07
C ASN A 130 -19.95 8.30 -40.38
N LYS A 131 -19.10 9.33 -40.44
CA LYS A 131 -17.72 9.28 -39.92
C LYS A 131 -17.53 10.00 -38.59
N TYR A 132 -18.47 10.87 -38.22
CA TYR A 132 -18.42 11.66 -37.00
C TYR A 132 -19.73 11.54 -36.24
N ARG A 133 -19.67 11.20 -34.95
CA ARG A 133 -20.84 11.22 -34.06
C ARG A 133 -21.41 12.63 -34.01
N SER A 134 -22.73 12.74 -33.97
CA SER A 134 -23.39 14.03 -33.81
C SER A 134 -23.07 14.64 -32.45
N TYR A 135 -23.03 15.97 -32.37
CA TYR A 135 -22.79 16.68 -31.12
C TYR A 135 -23.83 16.34 -30.04
N THR A 136 -25.05 16.00 -30.45
CA THR A 136 -26.13 15.54 -29.59
C THR A 136 -25.87 14.15 -29.03
N GLU A 137 -25.41 13.19 -29.85
CA GLU A 137 -25.03 11.84 -29.38
C GLU A 137 -23.83 11.91 -28.43
N ILE A 138 -22.83 12.75 -28.72
CA ILE A 138 -21.68 12.92 -27.82
C ILE A 138 -22.11 13.51 -26.47
N LYS A 139 -23.05 14.46 -26.46
CA LYS A 139 -23.61 15.02 -25.23
C LYS A 139 -24.42 14.00 -24.44
N GLU A 140 -25.15 13.14 -25.13
CA GLU A 140 -25.94 12.07 -24.51
C GLU A 140 -25.03 10.97 -23.96
N ASP A 141 -24.02 10.53 -24.71
CA ASP A 141 -22.96 9.61 -24.27
C ASP A 141 -22.20 10.18 -23.06
N PHE A 142 -21.84 11.46 -23.08
CA PHE A 142 -21.16 12.12 -21.96
C PHE A 142 -22.06 12.23 -20.73
N LYS A 143 -23.35 12.56 -20.92
CA LYS A 143 -24.34 12.56 -19.84
C LYS A 143 -24.57 11.15 -19.28
N ASN A 144 -24.57 10.12 -20.13
CA ASN A 144 -24.70 8.73 -19.72
C ASN A 144 -23.45 8.23 -18.98
N LEU A 145 -22.27 8.71 -19.37
CA LEU A 145 -21.02 8.47 -18.65
C LEU A 145 -20.98 9.21 -17.30
N GLU A 146 -21.39 10.47 -17.23
CA GLU A 146 -21.55 11.22 -15.97
C GLU A 146 -22.55 10.54 -15.03
N LEU A 147 -23.64 9.97 -15.56
CA LEU A 147 -24.60 9.17 -14.80
C LEU A 147 -24.07 7.80 -14.35
N ALA A 148 -22.98 7.31 -14.95
CA ALA A 148 -22.37 6.02 -14.64
C ALA A 148 -21.15 6.11 -13.72
N VAL A 149 -20.66 7.33 -13.42
CA VAL A 149 -19.57 7.52 -12.44
C VAL A 149 -20.18 7.49 -11.04
N LYS A 150 -20.10 6.33 -10.38
CA LYS A 150 -20.43 6.20 -8.96
C LYS A 150 -19.25 6.63 -8.11
N THR A 151 -19.55 7.31 -7.01
CA THR A 151 -18.57 7.54 -5.95
C THR A 151 -18.29 6.23 -5.22
N GLU A 152 -17.13 6.13 -4.56
CA GLU A 152 -16.79 4.94 -3.78
C GLU A 152 -17.80 4.64 -2.66
N MET A 153 -18.40 5.68 -2.06
CA MET A 153 -19.47 5.52 -1.06
C MET A 153 -20.75 4.95 -1.67
N GLU A 154 -21.12 5.37 -2.89
CA GLU A 154 -22.26 4.79 -3.62
C GLU A 154 -21.99 3.33 -4.00
N VAL A 155 -20.79 3.02 -4.50
CA VAL A 155 -20.39 1.64 -4.79
C VAL A 155 -20.44 0.80 -3.51
N LEU A 156 -19.94 1.32 -2.38
CA LEU A 156 -20.01 0.63 -1.10
C LEU A 156 -21.46 0.39 -0.67
N ASN A 157 -22.36 1.37 -0.82
CA ASN A 157 -23.78 1.18 -0.53
C ASN A 157 -24.42 0.10 -1.42
N ASP A 158 -24.10 0.08 -2.71
CA ASP A 158 -24.57 -0.98 -3.62
C ASP A 158 -24.07 -2.36 -3.19
N LEU A 159 -22.82 -2.45 -2.73
CA LEU A 159 -22.26 -3.69 -2.19
C LEU A 159 -22.97 -4.11 -0.89
N LEU A 160 -23.31 -3.16 -0.01
CA LEU A 160 -24.08 -3.43 1.22
C LEU A 160 -25.45 -4.03 0.89
N GLU A 161 -26.16 -3.48 -0.10
CA GLU A 161 -27.44 -4.03 -0.56
C GLU A 161 -27.27 -5.39 -1.24
N LYS A 162 -26.28 -5.53 -2.13
CA LYS A 162 -25.94 -6.81 -2.77
C LYS A 162 -25.67 -7.91 -1.74
N PHE A 163 -25.00 -7.58 -0.63
CA PHE A 163 -24.76 -8.55 0.44
C PHE A 163 -26.04 -9.01 1.13
N LYS A 164 -27.00 -8.10 1.36
CA LYS A 164 -28.31 -8.46 1.91
C LYS A 164 -29.04 -9.43 0.98
N ASP A 165 -28.98 -9.19 -0.33
CA ASP A 165 -29.57 -10.08 -1.32
C ASP A 165 -28.93 -11.46 -1.33
N ILE A 166 -27.59 -11.54 -1.23
CA ILE A 166 -26.88 -12.82 -1.09
C ILE A 166 -27.38 -13.59 0.13
N LYS A 167 -27.48 -12.92 1.29
CA LYS A 167 -27.92 -13.55 2.54
C LYS A 167 -29.37 -14.07 2.47
N ASN A 168 -30.26 -13.32 1.81
CA ASN A 168 -31.68 -13.65 1.73
C ASN A 168 -31.99 -14.71 0.67
N ASN A 169 -31.25 -14.71 -0.44
CA ASN A 169 -31.57 -15.51 -1.62
C ASN A 169 -30.67 -16.73 -1.81
N LYS A 170 -29.62 -16.93 -1.00
CA LYS A 170 -28.74 -18.11 -1.09
C LYS A 170 -29.55 -19.41 -0.93
N PRO A 171 -29.71 -20.22 -1.98
CA PRO A 171 -30.46 -21.47 -1.88
C PRO A 171 -29.68 -22.47 -1.03
N LYS A 172 -30.40 -23.23 -0.19
CA LYS A 172 -29.79 -24.28 0.66
C LYS A 172 -29.25 -25.47 -0.14
N SER A 173 -29.55 -25.57 -1.45
CA SER A 173 -29.04 -26.60 -2.36
C SER A 173 -28.34 -25.98 -3.57
N SER A 174 -27.11 -26.41 -3.82
CA SER A 174 -26.24 -25.96 -4.91
C SER A 174 -26.59 -26.66 -6.23
N TYR A 175 -27.60 -26.16 -6.95
CA TYR A 175 -27.96 -26.65 -8.30
C TYR A 175 -28.22 -25.49 -9.30
N ASN A 176 -27.67 -24.30 -9.06
CA ASN A 176 -27.77 -23.16 -9.99
C ASN A 176 -26.39 -22.82 -10.59
N GLU A 177 -26.35 -22.23 -11.79
CA GLU A 177 -25.14 -21.81 -12.51
C GLU A 177 -24.29 -20.75 -11.76
N ILE A 178 -24.88 -20.03 -10.80
CA ILE A 178 -24.19 -18.98 -10.03
C ILE A 178 -23.54 -19.59 -8.79
N ASN A 179 -22.22 -19.50 -8.68
CA ASN A 179 -21.49 -19.79 -7.45
C ASN A 179 -21.71 -18.66 -6.44
N TRP A 180 -22.60 -18.90 -5.48
CA TRP A 180 -22.92 -17.94 -4.42
C TRP A 180 -21.75 -17.70 -3.45
N ASP A 181 -20.87 -18.68 -3.26
CA ASP A 181 -19.69 -18.51 -2.40
C ASP A 181 -18.66 -17.59 -3.06
N ASP A 182 -18.46 -17.69 -4.38
CA ASP A 182 -17.60 -16.77 -5.13
C ASP A 182 -18.20 -15.36 -5.15
N THR A 183 -19.52 -15.26 -5.33
CA THR A 183 -20.22 -13.95 -5.33
C THR A 183 -20.11 -13.28 -3.96
N TRP A 184 -20.27 -14.05 -2.87
CA TRP A 184 -20.04 -13.59 -1.50
C TRP A 184 -18.61 -13.13 -1.32
N LEU A 185 -17.63 -13.97 -1.67
CA LEU A 185 -16.21 -13.68 -1.52
C LEU A 185 -15.82 -12.40 -2.27
N ASN A 186 -16.19 -12.29 -3.55
CA ASN A 186 -15.89 -11.10 -4.36
C ASN A 186 -16.53 -9.84 -3.78
N THR A 187 -17.76 -9.94 -3.26
CA THR A 187 -18.42 -8.81 -2.59
C THR A 187 -17.64 -8.35 -1.36
N LEU A 188 -17.09 -9.29 -0.56
CA LEU A 188 -16.24 -8.93 0.58
C LEU A 188 -14.86 -8.40 0.16
N VAL A 189 -14.30 -8.87 -0.96
CA VAL A 189 -13.05 -8.34 -1.53
C VAL A 189 -13.24 -6.90 -1.98
N ASP A 190 -14.32 -6.62 -2.71
CA ASP A 190 -14.64 -5.28 -3.19
C ASP A 190 -14.88 -4.31 -2.01
N MET A 191 -15.64 -4.74 -0.99
CA MET A 191 -15.82 -3.93 0.23
C MET A 191 -14.49 -3.68 0.95
N GLU A 192 -13.65 -4.69 1.08
CA GLU A 192 -12.37 -4.59 1.79
C GLU A 192 -11.42 -3.60 1.12
N TYR A 193 -11.39 -3.60 -0.22
CA TYR A 193 -10.67 -2.61 -0.99
C TYR A 193 -11.15 -1.18 -0.70
N LEU A 194 -12.47 -0.95 -0.69
CA LEU A 194 -13.04 0.39 -0.50
C LEU A 194 -12.82 0.92 0.92
N VAL A 195 -12.90 0.07 1.95
CA VAL A 195 -12.77 0.51 3.36
C VAL A 195 -11.33 0.83 3.76
N HIS A 196 -10.34 0.71 2.88
CA HIS A 196 -9.03 1.33 3.14
C HIS A 196 -9.13 2.86 3.21
N GLN A 197 -10.13 3.46 2.57
CA GLN A 197 -10.44 4.87 2.77
C GLN A 197 -11.21 5.07 4.09
N VAL A 198 -10.74 6.02 4.90
CA VAL A 198 -11.24 6.28 6.26
C VAL A 198 -12.74 6.59 6.28
N ASP A 199 -13.23 7.35 5.31
CA ASP A 199 -14.65 7.72 5.23
C ASP A 199 -15.53 6.54 4.82
N ASN A 200 -15.08 5.71 3.86
CA ASN A 200 -15.76 4.47 3.49
C ASN A 200 -15.82 3.48 4.67
N ALA A 201 -14.72 3.33 5.42
CA ALA A 201 -14.70 2.52 6.64
C ALA A 201 -15.67 3.01 7.72
N ARG A 202 -15.78 4.34 7.90
CA ARG A 202 -16.74 4.94 8.81
C ARG A 202 -18.18 4.68 8.35
N MET A 203 -18.46 4.86 7.06
CA MET A 203 -19.77 4.56 6.49
C MET A 203 -20.13 3.08 6.69
N PHE A 204 -19.20 2.17 6.40
CA PHE A 204 -19.37 0.73 6.60
C PHE A 204 -19.72 0.38 8.05
N THR A 205 -18.99 0.95 9.02
CA THR A 205 -19.23 0.69 10.45
C THR A 205 -20.52 1.33 10.95
N GLN A 206 -20.85 2.55 10.52
CA GLN A 206 -22.13 3.22 10.81
C GLN A 206 -23.33 2.46 10.25
N ALA A 207 -23.16 1.75 9.13
CA ALA A 207 -24.17 0.87 8.56
C ALA A 207 -24.30 -0.50 9.26
N ASN A 208 -23.68 -0.67 10.45
CA ASN A 208 -23.58 -1.95 11.18
C ASN A 208 -22.98 -3.06 10.32
N GLY A 209 -22.00 -2.74 9.46
CA GLY A 209 -21.34 -3.70 8.58
C GLY A 209 -20.62 -4.81 9.35
N ILE A 210 -20.15 -4.55 10.58
CA ILE A 210 -19.50 -5.56 11.41
C ILE A 210 -20.49 -6.68 11.77
N GLU A 211 -21.65 -6.32 12.30
CA GLU A 211 -22.69 -7.25 12.76
C GLU A 211 -23.45 -7.89 11.61
N ASN A 212 -23.72 -7.12 10.55
CA ASN A 212 -24.57 -7.57 9.45
C ASN A 212 -23.81 -8.31 8.35
N ILE A 213 -22.50 -8.07 8.21
CA ILE A 213 -21.68 -8.60 7.12
C ILE A 213 -20.52 -9.43 7.65
N VAL A 214 -19.67 -8.86 8.52
CA VAL A 214 -18.47 -9.56 9.00
C VAL A 214 -18.85 -10.79 9.82
N PHE A 215 -19.63 -10.65 10.89
CA PHE A 215 -19.95 -11.77 11.77
C PHE A 215 -20.70 -12.91 11.07
N PRO A 216 -21.70 -12.67 10.20
CA PRO A 216 -22.33 -13.73 9.42
C PRO A 216 -21.35 -14.42 8.47
N SER A 217 -20.40 -13.68 7.89
CA SER A 217 -19.38 -14.24 6.99
C SER A 217 -18.39 -15.14 7.70
N LEU A 218 -18.13 -14.93 8.99
CA LEU A 218 -17.32 -15.81 9.81
C LEU A 218 -17.97 -17.18 10.06
N ASN A 219 -19.27 -17.33 9.81
CA ASN A 219 -19.98 -18.62 9.92
C ASN A 219 -20.10 -19.35 8.56
N SER A 220 -19.42 -18.86 7.50
CA SER A 220 -19.42 -19.52 6.20
C SER A 220 -18.64 -20.84 6.21
N SER A 221 -19.08 -21.81 5.40
CA SER A 221 -18.34 -23.06 5.17
C SER A 221 -17.01 -22.83 4.42
N SER A 222 -16.92 -21.80 3.59
CA SER A 222 -15.69 -21.44 2.86
C SER A 222 -14.68 -20.75 3.78
N ALA A 223 -13.46 -21.28 3.84
CA ALA A 223 -12.36 -20.68 4.59
C ALA A 223 -11.92 -19.33 3.99
N GLU A 224 -12.04 -19.17 2.67
CA GLU A 224 -11.73 -17.95 1.94
C GLU A 224 -12.66 -16.81 2.36
N VAL A 225 -13.97 -17.08 2.45
CA VAL A 225 -14.97 -16.12 2.92
C VAL A 225 -14.70 -15.71 4.37
N ARG A 226 -14.44 -16.68 5.26
CA ARG A 226 -14.11 -16.38 6.68
C ARG A 226 -12.83 -15.55 6.80
N ALA A 227 -11.80 -15.88 6.02
CA ALA A 227 -10.55 -15.14 6.01
C ALA A 227 -10.74 -13.71 5.47
N GLN A 228 -11.51 -13.54 4.39
CA GLN A 228 -11.80 -12.21 3.83
C GLN A 228 -12.65 -11.37 4.78
N ALA A 229 -13.58 -11.96 5.52
CA ALA A 229 -14.33 -11.24 6.56
C ALA A 229 -13.42 -10.66 7.65
N CYS A 230 -12.42 -11.44 8.10
CA CYS A 230 -11.42 -10.94 9.06
C CYS A 230 -10.58 -9.79 8.45
N ARG A 231 -10.21 -9.90 7.16
CA ARG A 231 -9.47 -8.84 6.45
C ARG A 231 -10.28 -7.57 6.31
N LEU A 232 -11.55 -7.67 5.91
CA LEU A 232 -12.47 -6.53 5.81
C LEU A 232 -12.57 -5.76 7.14
N LEU A 233 -12.75 -6.47 8.25
CA LEU A 233 -12.77 -5.85 9.57
C LEU A 233 -11.42 -5.20 9.93
N GLY A 234 -10.32 -5.87 9.61
CA GLY A 234 -8.97 -5.34 9.82
C GLY A 234 -8.72 -4.05 9.04
N ALA A 235 -9.07 -4.02 7.75
CA ALA A 235 -8.93 -2.87 6.87
C ALA A 235 -9.78 -1.69 7.36
N ALA A 236 -11.06 -1.93 7.68
CA ALA A 236 -11.95 -0.89 8.19
C ALA A 236 -11.49 -0.27 9.52
N SER A 237 -10.79 -1.05 10.36
CA SER A 237 -10.33 -0.63 11.70
C SER A 237 -8.93 -0.02 11.71
N GLN A 238 -8.13 -0.24 10.66
CA GLN A 238 -6.73 0.17 10.62
C GLN A 238 -6.62 1.70 10.69
N ASN A 239 -5.90 2.21 11.69
CA ASN A 239 -5.68 3.64 11.92
C ASN A 239 -6.95 4.51 11.93
N ASN A 240 -8.11 3.94 12.26
CA ASN A 240 -9.41 4.62 12.26
C ASN A 240 -10.11 4.46 13.61
N VAL A 241 -9.90 5.42 14.53
CA VAL A 241 -10.41 5.34 15.91
C VAL A 241 -11.93 5.15 15.97
N PRO A 242 -12.78 5.89 15.22
CA PRO A 242 -14.22 5.61 15.17
C PRO A 242 -14.57 4.17 14.79
N SER A 243 -13.94 3.61 13.76
CA SER A 243 -14.17 2.21 13.36
C SER A 243 -13.68 1.22 14.40
N LYS A 244 -12.56 1.52 15.09
CA LYS A 244 -12.09 0.70 16.22
C LYS A 244 -13.09 0.70 17.36
N ILE A 245 -13.67 1.86 17.70
CA ILE A 245 -14.71 1.97 18.72
C ILE A 245 -15.91 1.11 18.34
N ALA A 246 -16.42 1.25 17.10
CA ALA A 246 -17.50 0.40 16.60
C ALA A 246 -17.16 -1.10 16.74
N ALA A 247 -15.96 -1.52 16.34
CA ALA A 247 -15.52 -2.91 16.49
C ALA A 247 -15.47 -3.38 17.95
N LEU A 248 -15.09 -2.52 18.90
CA LEU A 248 -15.13 -2.84 20.33
C LEU A 248 -16.57 -3.01 20.83
N GLU A 249 -17.46 -2.09 20.46
CA GLU A 249 -18.87 -2.11 20.84
C GLU A 249 -19.61 -3.33 20.28
N SER A 250 -19.29 -3.76 19.06
CA SER A 250 -19.81 -5.00 18.46
C SER A 250 -19.24 -6.28 19.09
N GLY A 251 -18.25 -6.19 19.99
CA GLY A 251 -17.60 -7.34 20.63
C GLY A 251 -16.61 -8.08 19.73
N ALA A 252 -16.06 -7.42 18.70
CA ALA A 252 -15.23 -8.06 17.68
C ALA A 252 -13.97 -8.74 18.21
N ILE A 253 -13.37 -8.23 19.30
CA ILE A 253 -12.20 -8.87 19.92
C ILE A 253 -12.49 -10.32 20.32
N ARG A 254 -13.62 -10.58 20.99
CA ARG A 254 -14.00 -11.94 21.42
C ARG A 254 -14.24 -12.85 20.23
N VAL A 255 -14.95 -12.33 19.23
CA VAL A 255 -15.25 -13.06 17.99
C VAL A 255 -13.97 -13.45 17.27
N LEU A 256 -13.04 -12.51 17.09
CA LEU A 256 -11.77 -12.79 16.41
C LEU A 256 -10.85 -13.72 17.21
N LEU A 257 -10.81 -13.61 18.54
CA LEU A 257 -10.08 -14.57 19.39
C LEU A 257 -10.64 -15.98 19.26
N HIS A 258 -11.97 -16.12 19.26
CA HIS A 258 -12.62 -17.41 19.04
C HIS A 258 -12.31 -17.96 17.64
N THR A 259 -12.42 -17.14 16.59
CA THR A 259 -12.07 -17.53 15.21
C THR A 259 -10.61 -17.95 15.11
N PHE A 260 -9.70 -17.21 15.73
CA PHE A 260 -8.27 -17.54 15.76
C PHE A 260 -8.00 -18.90 16.40
N LEU A 261 -8.69 -19.22 17.51
CA LEU A 261 -8.46 -20.46 18.26
C LEU A 261 -9.15 -21.69 17.63
N SER A 262 -10.35 -21.52 17.08
CA SER A 262 -11.22 -22.63 16.67
C SER A 262 -11.11 -23.00 15.19
N ASP A 263 -10.70 -22.07 14.33
CA ASP A 263 -10.63 -22.33 12.89
C ASP A 263 -9.46 -23.26 12.54
N GLN A 264 -9.73 -24.20 11.62
CA GLN A 264 -8.75 -25.19 11.16
C GLN A 264 -7.84 -24.66 10.05
N SER A 265 -8.22 -23.54 9.39
CA SER A 265 -7.45 -22.97 8.30
C SER A 265 -6.40 -21.97 8.81
N PRO A 266 -5.09 -22.20 8.56
CA PRO A 266 -4.05 -21.25 8.93
C PRO A 266 -4.23 -19.87 8.30
N THR A 267 -4.85 -19.81 7.12
CA THR A 267 -5.18 -18.55 6.43
C THR A 267 -6.23 -17.75 7.21
N VAL A 268 -7.23 -18.42 7.76
CA VAL A 268 -8.25 -17.76 8.60
C VAL A 268 -7.63 -17.29 9.90
N GLN A 269 -6.86 -18.15 10.58
CA GLN A 269 -6.15 -17.79 11.82
C GLN A 269 -5.25 -16.57 11.60
N SER A 270 -4.44 -16.57 10.53
CA SER A 270 -3.60 -15.41 10.19
C SER A 270 -4.41 -14.16 9.86
N SER A 271 -5.60 -14.29 9.27
CA SER A 271 -6.46 -13.14 8.94
C SER A 271 -7.16 -12.60 10.19
N ALA A 272 -7.58 -13.48 11.11
CA ALA A 272 -8.13 -13.12 12.41
C ALA A 272 -7.10 -12.37 13.26
N LEU A 273 -5.84 -12.83 13.24
CA LEU A 273 -4.72 -12.12 13.87
C LEU A 273 -4.50 -10.73 13.27
N TYR A 274 -4.58 -10.60 11.93
CA TYR A 274 -4.53 -9.30 11.27
C TYR A 274 -5.67 -8.38 11.75
N GLY A 275 -6.92 -8.85 11.74
CA GLY A 275 -8.07 -8.10 12.25
C GLY A 275 -7.89 -7.66 13.71
N LEU A 276 -7.44 -8.56 14.59
CA LEU A 276 -7.13 -8.23 15.98
C LEU A 276 -6.05 -7.14 16.06
N SER A 277 -4.97 -7.31 15.31
CA SER A 277 -3.85 -6.38 15.30
C SER A 277 -4.26 -4.97 14.87
N SER A 278 -5.10 -4.84 13.85
CA SER A 278 -5.60 -3.54 13.37
C SER A 278 -6.45 -2.84 14.42
N ILE A 279 -7.24 -3.57 15.20
CA ILE A 279 -8.09 -3.02 16.26
C ILE A 279 -7.25 -2.55 17.47
N ILE A 280 -6.25 -3.34 17.89
CA ILE A 280 -5.56 -3.12 19.19
C ILE A 280 -4.34 -2.19 19.12
N ARG A 281 -3.69 -2.05 17.96
CA ARG A 281 -2.53 -1.18 17.78
C ARG A 281 -2.89 0.27 18.04
N ASN A 282 -2.05 1.01 18.76
CA ASN A 282 -2.24 2.40 19.13
C ASN A 282 -3.60 2.68 19.82
N PHE A 283 -4.17 1.71 20.52
CA PHE A 283 -5.46 1.87 21.20
C PHE A 283 -5.48 1.19 22.58
N PRO A 284 -5.09 1.91 23.66
CA PRO A 284 -4.96 1.34 25.00
C PRO A 284 -6.20 0.58 25.51
N LEU A 285 -7.40 1.13 25.25
CA LEU A 285 -8.66 0.51 25.65
C LEU A 285 -8.86 -0.87 24.99
N ALA A 286 -8.55 -0.99 23.69
CA ALA A 286 -8.64 -2.26 22.98
C ALA A 286 -7.61 -3.28 23.48
N GLN A 287 -6.38 -2.85 23.81
CA GLN A 287 -5.38 -3.73 24.41
C GLN A 287 -5.81 -4.23 25.79
N LYS A 288 -6.40 -3.36 26.62
CA LYS A 288 -6.97 -3.77 27.91
C LYS A 288 -8.08 -4.81 27.74
N LEU A 289 -8.96 -4.61 26.76
CA LEU A 289 -10.01 -5.59 26.44
C LEU A 289 -9.43 -6.91 25.93
N LEU A 290 -8.40 -6.90 25.08
CA LEU A 290 -7.71 -8.12 24.65
C LEU A 290 -7.23 -8.93 25.85
N ILE A 291 -6.50 -8.29 26.77
CA ILE A 291 -5.92 -8.94 27.95
C ILE A 291 -7.03 -9.47 28.88
N ASN A 292 -8.07 -8.68 29.13
CA ASN A 292 -9.21 -9.10 29.95
C ASN A 292 -9.98 -10.29 29.38
N ASN A 293 -9.92 -10.51 28.07
CA ASN A 293 -10.52 -11.66 27.40
C ASN A 293 -9.54 -12.85 27.24
N GLY A 294 -8.43 -12.87 27.97
CA GLY A 294 -7.43 -13.94 27.89
C GLY A 294 -6.69 -13.98 26.55
N GLY A 295 -6.65 -12.86 25.82
CA GLY A 295 -6.12 -12.81 24.47
C GLY A 295 -4.63 -13.14 24.40
N ILE A 296 -3.84 -12.79 25.42
CA ILE A 296 -2.41 -13.11 25.45
C ILE A 296 -2.21 -14.61 25.61
N GLU A 297 -3.02 -15.29 26.45
CA GLU A 297 -3.00 -16.74 26.61
C GLU A 297 -3.39 -17.46 25.31
N VAL A 298 -4.41 -16.97 24.62
CA VAL A 298 -4.83 -17.50 23.31
C VAL A 298 -3.67 -17.39 22.30
N LEU A 299 -3.01 -16.24 22.22
CA LEU A 299 -1.85 -16.06 21.34
C LEU A 299 -0.66 -16.94 21.78
N ASN A 300 -0.46 -17.10 23.08
CA ASN A 300 0.61 -17.92 23.63
C ASN A 300 0.47 -19.41 23.28
N SER A 301 -0.76 -19.89 23.08
CA SER A 301 -1.02 -21.29 22.73
C SER A 301 -0.35 -21.73 21.43
N VAL A 302 -0.07 -20.81 20.50
CA VAL A 302 0.59 -21.12 19.21
C VAL A 302 2.06 -21.52 19.35
N PHE A 303 2.70 -21.14 20.46
CA PHE A 303 4.09 -21.54 20.72
C PHE A 303 4.22 -22.96 21.30
N HIS A 304 3.11 -23.66 21.50
CA HIS A 304 3.03 -24.96 22.14
C HIS A 304 2.35 -26.00 21.23
N GLY A 305 2.62 -27.29 21.48
CA GLY A 305 1.92 -28.41 20.83
C GLY A 305 2.15 -28.54 19.31
N GLU A 306 1.16 -29.08 18.61
CA GLU A 306 1.18 -29.30 17.14
C GLU A 306 1.26 -27.99 16.34
N ASN A 307 0.85 -26.87 16.93
CA ASN A 307 0.96 -25.54 16.32
C ASN A 307 2.40 -24.99 16.31
N SER A 308 3.33 -25.67 16.98
CA SER A 308 4.71 -25.20 17.16
C SER A 308 5.53 -25.15 15.85
N ASP A 309 5.04 -25.78 14.77
CA ASP A 309 5.65 -25.80 13.45
C ASP A 309 5.26 -24.60 12.56
N HIS A 310 4.26 -23.80 12.97
CA HIS A 310 3.80 -22.63 12.21
C HIS A 310 4.63 -21.37 12.48
N LEU A 311 5.91 -21.40 12.11
CA LEU A 311 6.88 -20.33 12.40
C LEU A 311 6.45 -18.95 11.91
N LYS A 312 5.82 -18.86 10.73
CA LYS A 312 5.30 -17.58 10.20
C LYS A 312 4.22 -16.97 11.10
N LEU A 313 3.34 -17.78 11.67
CA LEU A 313 2.29 -17.28 12.57
C LEU A 313 2.90 -16.85 13.90
N GLN A 314 3.85 -17.62 14.43
CA GLN A 314 4.63 -17.27 15.62
C GLN A 314 5.35 -15.92 15.48
N ILE A 315 6.02 -15.70 14.35
CA ILE A 315 6.68 -14.42 14.04
C ILE A 315 5.66 -13.28 13.98
N LYS A 316 4.49 -13.48 13.34
CA LYS A 316 3.43 -12.44 13.32
C LYS A 316 2.93 -12.07 14.72
N ILE A 317 2.74 -13.06 15.60
CA ILE A 317 2.33 -12.83 16.98
C ILE A 317 3.43 -12.09 17.74
N LEU A 318 4.69 -12.51 17.57
CA LEU A 318 5.86 -11.88 18.17
C LEU A 318 6.00 -10.42 17.73
N THR A 319 5.85 -10.13 16.43
CA THR A 319 5.84 -8.77 15.89
C THR A 319 4.69 -7.96 16.46
N LEU A 320 3.48 -8.54 16.58
CA LEU A 320 2.37 -7.85 17.22
C LEU A 320 2.70 -7.46 18.66
N ILE A 321 3.25 -8.36 19.47
CA ILE A 321 3.61 -8.06 20.86
C ILE A 321 4.72 -7.00 20.92
N ASP A 322 5.74 -7.08 20.06
CA ASP A 322 6.79 -6.08 19.93
C ASP A 322 6.23 -4.69 19.66
N ASP A 323 5.26 -4.60 18.75
CA ASP A 323 4.59 -3.35 18.43
C ASP A 323 3.82 -2.80 19.63
N LEU A 324 3.06 -3.64 20.37
CA LEU A 324 2.33 -3.17 21.56
C LEU A 324 3.28 -2.68 22.67
N ILE A 325 4.44 -3.31 22.82
CA ILE A 325 5.47 -2.89 23.79
C ILE A 325 6.14 -1.60 23.33
N THR A 326 6.50 -1.51 22.05
CA THR A 326 7.14 -0.32 21.48
C THR A 326 6.22 0.89 21.55
N GLU A 327 4.92 0.75 21.25
CA GLU A 327 3.91 1.81 21.40
C GLU A 327 3.92 2.44 22.82
N ARG A 328 4.08 1.61 23.86
CA ARG A 328 4.14 2.07 25.27
C ARG A 328 5.46 2.77 25.59
N GLN A 329 6.55 2.25 25.04
CA GLN A 329 7.87 2.85 25.24
C GLN A 329 7.97 4.21 24.54
N GLU A 330 7.41 4.35 23.34
CA GLU A 330 7.41 5.60 22.59
C GLU A 330 6.60 6.70 23.30
N VAL A 331 5.43 6.38 23.86
CA VAL A 331 4.66 7.36 24.67
C VAL A 331 5.48 7.85 25.87
N ASN A 332 6.14 6.94 26.58
CA ASN A 332 7.02 7.30 27.70
C ASN A 332 8.23 8.16 27.27
N LYS A 333 8.82 7.88 26.09
CA LYS A 333 9.92 8.69 25.54
C LYS A 333 9.41 10.08 25.16
N GLU A 334 8.25 10.17 24.52
CA GLU A 334 7.62 11.42 24.11
C GLU A 334 7.34 12.33 25.32
N ILE A 335 6.75 11.79 26.39
CA ILE A 335 6.52 12.53 27.65
C ILE A 335 7.82 13.14 28.17
N LYS A 336 8.90 12.35 28.24
CA LYS A 336 10.21 12.82 28.72
C LYS A 336 10.80 13.91 27.82
N LEU A 337 10.69 13.74 26.51
CA LEU A 337 11.19 14.70 25.53
C LEU A 337 10.47 16.04 25.66
N ILE A 338 9.14 16.04 25.75
CA ILE A 338 8.36 17.27 25.88
C ILE A 338 8.62 17.93 27.24
N SER A 339 8.66 17.14 28.33
CA SER A 339 8.97 17.64 29.68
C SER A 339 10.33 18.34 29.75
N SER A 340 11.33 17.86 28.99
CA SER A 340 12.66 18.46 28.95
C SER A 340 12.72 19.81 28.22
N ARG A 341 11.74 20.13 27.37
CA ARG A 341 11.73 21.34 26.52
C ARG A 341 11.15 22.58 27.22
N ASN A 342 10.63 22.47 28.45
CA ASN A 342 10.10 23.58 29.27
C ASN A 342 9.24 24.60 28.49
N SER A 343 8.29 24.13 27.69
CA SER A 343 7.38 24.98 26.90
C SER A 343 5.99 25.04 27.51
N SER A 344 5.50 26.26 27.78
CA SER A 344 4.19 26.52 28.40
C SER A 344 3.01 26.03 27.53
N ASN A 345 3.20 25.90 26.21
CA ASN A 345 2.18 25.45 25.27
C ASN A 345 2.06 23.92 25.20
N SER A 346 2.85 23.17 25.99
CA SER A 346 2.91 21.71 25.93
C SER A 346 2.16 21.00 27.05
N LEU A 347 1.52 21.73 27.98
CA LEU A 347 0.86 21.13 29.14
C LEU A 347 -0.31 20.21 28.74
N GLU A 348 -1.21 20.68 27.88
CA GLU A 348 -2.36 19.90 27.39
C GLU A 348 -1.92 18.61 26.66
N GLN A 349 -0.88 18.72 25.83
CA GLN A 349 -0.30 17.57 25.14
C GLN A 349 0.34 16.56 26.10
N ILE A 350 1.02 17.03 27.15
CA ILE A 350 1.57 16.15 28.20
C ILE A 350 0.44 15.43 28.93
N GLU A 351 -0.63 16.15 29.32
CA GLU A 351 -1.77 15.55 30.02
C GLU A 351 -2.44 14.45 29.20
N GLU A 352 -2.61 14.64 27.89
CA GLU A 352 -3.15 13.61 26.98
C GLU A 352 -2.24 12.37 26.92
N LEU A 353 -0.92 12.57 26.77
CA LEU A 353 0.05 11.48 26.72
C LEU A 353 0.14 10.73 28.06
N GLU A 354 0.07 11.43 29.19
CA GLU A 354 0.06 10.84 30.53
C GLU A 354 -1.21 10.03 30.77
N GLU A 355 -2.39 10.50 30.33
CA GLU A 355 -3.62 9.70 30.36
C GLU A 355 -3.49 8.45 29.47
N LYS A 356 -2.96 8.59 28.25
CA LYS A 356 -2.70 7.45 27.37
C LYS A 356 -1.75 6.44 28.01
N GLN A 357 -0.69 6.90 28.68
CA GLN A 357 0.23 6.04 29.42
C GLN A 357 -0.46 5.33 30.59
N ARG A 358 -1.29 6.04 31.36
CA ARG A 358 -2.07 5.44 32.46
C ARG A 358 -3.00 4.33 31.96
N GLN A 359 -3.64 4.51 30.81
CA GLN A 359 -4.49 3.48 30.21
C GLN A 359 -3.68 2.27 29.76
N TYR A 360 -2.48 2.47 29.21
CA TYR A 360 -1.56 1.40 28.89
C TYR A 360 -1.16 0.63 30.14
N ASP A 361 -0.69 1.30 31.19
CA ASP A 361 -0.24 0.66 32.43
C ASP A 361 -1.35 -0.18 33.09
N ALA A 362 -2.60 0.29 33.01
CA ALA A 362 -3.76 -0.44 33.51
C ALA A 362 -3.99 -1.80 32.83
N ALA A 363 -3.46 -2.01 31.62
CA ALA A 363 -3.57 -3.27 30.89
C ALA A 363 -2.58 -4.34 31.40
N ASN A 364 -1.47 -3.95 32.05
CA ASN A 364 -0.48 -4.85 32.64
C ASN A 364 0.12 -5.91 31.68
N LEU A 365 0.36 -5.53 30.42
CA LEU A 365 0.84 -6.44 29.36
C LEU A 365 2.16 -7.11 29.72
N GLU A 366 3.16 -6.34 30.15
CA GLU A 366 4.52 -6.79 30.45
C GLU A 366 4.52 -7.89 31.51
N ARG A 367 3.75 -7.71 32.59
CA ARG A 367 3.60 -8.73 33.64
C ARG A 367 3.03 -10.02 33.07
N LYS A 368 2.00 -9.89 32.23
CA LYS A 368 1.34 -11.05 31.63
C LYS A 368 2.28 -11.83 30.70
N LEU A 369 3.11 -11.13 29.94
CA LEU A 369 4.14 -11.77 29.09
C LEU A 369 5.17 -12.54 29.93
N MET A 370 5.57 -12.01 31.09
CA MET A 370 6.51 -12.70 31.98
C MET A 370 5.90 -13.96 32.61
N GLU A 371 4.61 -13.92 32.97
CA GLU A 371 3.88 -15.09 33.49
C GLU A 371 3.74 -16.22 32.46
N LEU A 372 3.81 -15.88 31.16
CA LEU A 372 3.62 -16.79 30.03
C LEU A 372 4.94 -17.19 29.36
N ASP A 373 6.07 -17.02 30.04
CA ASP A 373 7.39 -17.44 29.57
C ASP A 373 7.83 -16.85 28.22
N TRP A 374 7.39 -15.63 27.92
CA TRP A 374 7.65 -14.98 26.62
C TRP A 374 9.14 -14.90 26.24
N CYS A 375 10.01 -14.69 27.22
CA CYS A 375 11.46 -14.66 27.01
C CYS A 375 12.00 -15.98 26.44
N HIS A 376 11.43 -17.12 26.83
CA HIS A 376 11.80 -18.43 26.29
C HIS A 376 11.31 -18.58 24.85
N HIS A 377 10.12 -18.07 24.52
CA HIS A 377 9.61 -18.07 23.14
C HIS A 377 10.51 -17.25 22.20
N LEU A 378 11.00 -16.08 22.61
CA LEU A 378 11.95 -15.27 21.84
C LEU A 378 13.22 -16.07 21.48
N ILE A 379 13.82 -16.74 22.48
CA ILE A 379 15.02 -17.57 22.27
C ILE A 379 14.71 -18.74 21.32
N ASN A 380 13.61 -19.46 21.57
CA ASN A 380 13.27 -20.65 20.80
C ASN A 380 12.96 -20.34 19.34
N ILE A 381 12.27 -19.22 19.05
CA ILE A 381 11.97 -18.80 17.67
C ILE A 381 13.24 -18.40 16.96
N LEU A 382 14.14 -17.65 17.62
CA LEU A 382 15.43 -17.30 17.04
C LEU A 382 16.24 -18.57 16.71
N GLN A 383 16.26 -19.54 17.62
CA GLN A 383 16.94 -20.82 17.40
C GLN A 383 16.30 -21.64 16.26
N LYS A 384 14.97 -21.61 16.11
CA LYS A 384 14.28 -22.27 14.99
C LYS A 384 14.60 -21.61 13.65
N GLN A 385 14.69 -20.27 13.63
CA GLN A 385 15.02 -19.50 12.44
C GLN A 385 16.50 -19.64 12.05
N VAL A 386 17.38 -19.82 13.03
CA VAL A 386 18.82 -19.96 12.86
C VAL A 386 19.22 -21.41 13.13
N VAL A 387 19.13 -22.26 12.11
CA VAL A 387 19.56 -23.66 12.24
C VAL A 387 21.10 -23.71 12.29
N VAL A 388 21.64 -24.23 13.40
CA VAL A 388 23.09 -24.37 13.70
C VAL A 388 23.90 -25.07 12.59
N GLN A 389 23.27 -25.84 11.70
CA GLN A 389 23.94 -26.45 10.55
C GLN A 389 24.42 -25.43 9.50
N ASP A 390 23.81 -24.24 9.41
CA ASP A 390 24.25 -23.16 8.52
C ASP A 390 25.37 -22.29 9.13
N LEU A 391 25.59 -22.40 10.45
CA LEU A 391 26.63 -21.63 11.16
C LEU A 391 27.97 -22.37 11.28
N ASN A 392 28.01 -23.69 11.07
CA ASN A 392 29.24 -24.50 11.16
C ASN A 392 30.04 -24.56 9.85
N SER A 393 29.57 -23.93 8.76
CA SER A 393 30.32 -23.81 7.51
C SER A 393 31.12 -22.51 7.41
N VAL A 394 31.74 -22.07 8.51
CA VAL A 394 32.79 -21.01 8.50
C VAL A 394 34.11 -21.61 8.00
N SER A 395 34.06 -22.29 6.85
CA SER A 395 35.24 -22.60 6.05
C SER A 395 35.27 -21.58 4.91
N VAL A 396 36.35 -20.82 4.86
CA VAL A 396 36.61 -19.59 4.09
C VAL A 396 36.36 -19.70 2.57
N ASP A 397 36.04 -20.86 2.02
CA ASP A 397 35.92 -21.08 0.56
C ASP A 397 34.51 -21.43 0.04
N ASN A 398 33.47 -21.45 0.89
CA ASN A 398 32.14 -21.87 0.43
C ASN A 398 31.15 -20.71 0.22
N LYS A 399 31.32 -20.00 -0.91
CA LYS A 399 30.29 -19.08 -1.47
C LYS A 399 28.92 -19.76 -1.74
N HIS A 400 28.81 -21.09 -1.62
CA HIS A 400 27.66 -21.88 -2.02
C HIS A 400 26.81 -22.49 -0.88
N TYR A 401 27.18 -22.30 0.39
CA TYR A 401 26.30 -22.66 1.54
C TYR A 401 25.48 -21.46 2.05
N ARG A 402 25.15 -20.53 1.15
CA ARG A 402 24.28 -19.36 1.38
C ARG A 402 22.80 -19.76 1.33
N LYS A 403 22.36 -20.74 2.12
CA LYS A 403 20.94 -21.11 2.16
C LYS A 403 20.20 -20.07 3.02
N GLN A 404 19.83 -18.98 2.33
CA GLN A 404 19.03 -17.82 2.72
C GLN A 404 18.29 -17.92 4.06
N LEU A 405 18.93 -17.44 5.13
CA LEU A 405 18.24 -16.88 6.28
C LEU A 405 17.29 -15.78 5.77
N ASN A 406 16.01 -15.82 6.17
CA ASN A 406 15.11 -14.73 5.87
C ASN A 406 15.45 -13.54 6.78
N HIS A 407 16.16 -12.55 6.22
CA HIS A 407 16.64 -11.39 6.98
C HIS A 407 15.51 -10.57 7.60
N ASP A 408 14.33 -10.52 6.97
CA ASP A 408 13.14 -9.81 7.49
C ASP A 408 12.59 -10.50 8.76
N ASP A 409 12.54 -11.84 8.76
CA ASP A 409 12.16 -12.60 9.96
C ASP A 409 13.18 -12.38 11.10
N ILE A 410 14.48 -12.38 10.78
CA ILE A 410 15.53 -12.13 11.78
C ILE A 410 15.40 -10.72 12.34
N GLU A 411 15.20 -9.70 11.51
CA GLU A 411 15.00 -8.34 12.00
C GLU A 411 13.80 -8.26 12.96
N LYS A 412 12.67 -8.86 12.62
CA LYS A 412 11.47 -8.90 13.49
C LYS A 412 11.76 -9.54 14.84
N ILE A 413 12.49 -10.66 14.85
CA ILE A 413 12.89 -11.36 16.08
C ILE A 413 13.85 -10.50 16.91
N ILE A 414 14.85 -9.88 16.27
CA ILE A 414 15.84 -9.02 16.94
C ILE A 414 15.17 -7.77 17.53
N ASN A 415 14.25 -7.12 16.82
CA ASN A 415 13.49 -5.98 17.35
C ASN A 415 12.70 -6.37 18.60
N SER A 416 12.06 -7.54 18.57
CA SER A 416 11.31 -8.08 19.72
C SER A 416 12.18 -8.45 20.91
N ILE A 417 13.41 -8.92 20.66
CA ILE A 417 14.40 -9.15 21.71
C ILE A 417 14.82 -7.83 22.35
N ILE A 418 15.00 -6.78 21.55
CA ILE A 418 15.40 -5.44 22.02
C ILE A 418 14.29 -4.81 22.88
N SER A 419 13.05 -4.84 22.43
CA SER A 419 11.93 -4.21 23.15
C SER A 419 11.70 -4.83 24.53
N LEU A 420 11.95 -6.13 24.68
CA LEU A 420 11.84 -6.86 25.94
C LEU A 420 13.19 -7.13 26.64
N PHE A 421 14.29 -6.55 26.16
CA PHE A 421 15.64 -6.89 26.61
C PHE A 421 15.83 -6.77 28.12
N ASN A 422 15.38 -5.65 28.70
CA ASN A 422 15.52 -5.40 30.14
C ASN A 422 14.72 -6.38 30.99
N HIS A 423 13.54 -6.81 30.51
CA HIS A 423 12.70 -7.79 31.20
C HIS A 423 13.28 -9.21 31.10
N CYS A 424 13.87 -9.54 29.94
CA CYS A 424 14.39 -10.88 29.64
C CYS A 424 15.90 -11.05 29.89
N LEU A 425 16.58 -10.03 30.42
CA LEU A 425 18.04 -10.00 30.58
C LEU A 425 18.59 -11.24 31.30
N ARG A 426 17.91 -11.68 32.37
CA ARG A 426 18.33 -12.86 33.15
C ARG A 426 18.25 -14.14 32.31
N ASN A 427 17.17 -14.33 31.55
CA ASN A 427 16.98 -15.49 30.69
C ASN A 427 18.02 -15.50 29.57
N PHE A 428 18.26 -14.35 28.94
CA PHE A 428 19.27 -14.20 27.89
C PHE A 428 20.70 -14.42 28.40
N LYS A 429 21.04 -13.91 29.60
CA LYS A 429 22.37 -14.10 30.20
C LYS A 429 22.64 -15.54 30.62
N ASN A 430 21.61 -16.30 30.98
CA ASN A 430 21.76 -17.69 31.43
C ASN A 430 21.71 -18.72 30.29
N ASN A 431 21.29 -18.34 29.09
CA ASN A 431 21.20 -19.24 27.95
C ASN A 431 22.46 -19.16 27.07
N LEU A 432 23.33 -20.17 27.19
CA LEU A 432 24.60 -20.23 26.44
C LEU A 432 24.38 -20.30 24.92
N LEU A 433 23.40 -21.09 24.47
CA LEU A 433 23.09 -21.25 23.05
C LEU A 433 22.60 -19.94 22.43
N PHE A 434 21.76 -19.19 23.15
CA PHE A 434 21.32 -17.86 22.71
C PHE A 434 22.49 -16.91 22.49
N LYS A 435 23.45 -16.88 23.43
CA LYS A 435 24.66 -16.04 23.30
C LYS A 435 25.50 -16.44 22.08
N GLU A 436 25.66 -17.74 21.85
CA GLU A 436 26.37 -18.26 20.69
C GLU A 436 25.69 -17.84 19.38
N ILE A 437 24.37 -17.99 19.29
CA ILE A 437 23.58 -17.56 18.13
C ILE A 437 23.74 -16.06 17.87
N ILE A 438 23.59 -15.22 18.90
CA ILE A 438 23.73 -13.76 18.77
C ILE A 438 25.15 -13.37 18.34
N SER A 439 26.19 -14.00 18.89
CA SER A 439 27.58 -13.75 18.50
C SER A 439 27.84 -14.13 17.04
N ASN A 440 27.29 -15.26 16.59
CA ASN A 440 27.41 -15.71 15.21
C ASN A 440 26.67 -14.78 14.24
N LEU A 441 25.46 -14.34 14.62
CA LEU A 441 24.71 -13.33 13.86
C LEU A 441 25.47 -11.99 13.80
N GLU A 442 26.11 -11.55 14.89
CA GLU A 442 26.91 -10.31 14.88
C GLU A 442 28.04 -10.41 13.84
N SER A 443 28.81 -11.51 13.87
CA SER A 443 29.91 -11.71 12.91
C SER A 443 29.40 -11.79 11.48
N TRP A 444 28.25 -12.42 11.26
CA TRP A 444 27.66 -12.54 9.93
C TRP A 444 27.16 -11.21 9.38
N TYR A 445 26.39 -10.45 10.17
CA TYR A 445 25.89 -9.13 9.75
C TYR A 445 26.98 -8.06 9.69
N MET A 446 28.10 -8.24 10.39
CA MET A 446 29.29 -7.40 10.22
C MET A 446 29.83 -7.49 8.78
N VAL A 447 30.00 -8.71 8.26
CA VAL A 447 30.47 -8.93 6.88
C VAL A 447 29.48 -8.34 5.87
N LEU A 448 28.18 -8.55 6.05
CA LEU A 448 27.15 -7.98 5.17
C LEU A 448 27.14 -6.45 5.22
N SER A 449 27.33 -5.85 6.39
CA SER A 449 27.44 -4.40 6.56
C SER A 449 28.68 -3.82 5.86
N GLU A 450 29.82 -4.52 5.92
CA GLU A 450 31.03 -4.12 5.20
C GLU A 450 30.85 -4.19 3.67
N GLU A 451 30.21 -5.26 3.17
CA GLU A 451 29.86 -5.40 1.76
C GLU A 451 28.91 -4.28 1.31
N GLU A 452 27.84 -4.02 2.06
CA GLU A 452 26.85 -2.96 1.78
C GLU A 452 27.51 -1.56 1.69
N VAL A 453 28.37 -1.23 2.65
CA VAL A 453 29.12 0.04 2.66
C VAL A 453 30.09 0.13 1.48
N ALA A 454 30.75 -0.98 1.11
CA ALA A 454 31.67 -1.01 -0.02
C ALA A 454 30.97 -0.82 -1.37
N HIS A 455 29.73 -1.30 -1.51
CA HIS A 455 28.92 -1.12 -2.72
C HIS A 455 28.24 0.26 -2.80
N GLY A 456 28.22 1.01 -1.69
CA GLY A 456 27.64 2.34 -1.63
C GLY A 456 26.10 2.33 -1.63
N ASP A 457 25.49 1.27 -1.09
CA ASP A 457 24.04 1.17 -0.96
C ASP A 457 23.51 2.23 0.02
N SER A 458 22.41 2.88 -0.34
CA SER A 458 21.91 4.07 0.37
C SER A 458 21.02 3.77 1.58
N ASP A 459 20.40 2.59 1.63
CA ASP A 459 19.44 2.21 2.67
C ASP A 459 20.12 1.72 3.96
N LEU A 460 21.35 1.21 3.87
CA LEU A 460 22.18 0.76 4.99
C LEU A 460 21.44 -0.26 5.89
N TYR A 461 20.63 -1.11 5.29
CA TYR A 461 19.77 -2.09 5.95
C TYR A 461 20.58 -3.05 6.83
N PHE A 462 21.61 -3.69 6.29
CA PHE A 462 22.45 -4.65 7.01
C PHE A 462 23.27 -3.95 8.10
N THR A 463 23.73 -2.74 7.83
CA THR A 463 24.44 -1.91 8.81
C THR A 463 23.56 -1.56 10.00
N SER A 464 22.29 -1.23 9.79
CA SER A 464 21.31 -0.98 10.86
C SER A 464 21.10 -2.23 11.71
N LEU A 465 20.88 -3.38 11.07
CA LEU A 465 20.64 -4.65 11.75
C LEU A 465 21.87 -5.15 12.52
N PHE A 466 23.08 -4.99 11.96
CA PHE A 466 24.34 -5.25 12.65
C PHE A 466 24.45 -4.44 13.95
N LYS A 467 24.16 -3.14 13.91
CA LYS A 467 24.20 -2.27 15.11
C LYS A 467 23.24 -2.74 16.19
N LYS A 468 22.02 -3.15 15.81
CA LYS A 468 21.02 -3.71 16.73
C LYS A 468 21.54 -4.99 17.39
N ILE A 469 22.10 -5.92 16.63
CA ILE A 469 22.64 -7.19 17.14
C ILE A 469 23.84 -6.95 18.05
N ARG A 470 24.78 -6.10 17.62
CA ARG A 470 25.96 -5.72 18.42
C ARG A 470 25.59 -5.12 19.77
N HIS A 471 24.55 -4.27 19.81
CA HIS A 471 24.04 -3.73 21.07
C HIS A 471 23.57 -4.84 22.04
N ILE A 472 22.90 -5.88 21.52
CA ILE A 472 22.53 -7.06 22.29
C ILE A 472 23.78 -7.77 22.80
N THR A 473 24.76 -8.07 21.92
CA THR A 473 25.99 -8.77 22.32
C THR A 473 26.73 -8.06 23.46
N ILE A 474 26.96 -6.75 23.33
CA ILE A 474 27.63 -5.93 24.35
C ILE A 474 26.86 -5.96 25.66
N SER A 475 25.53 -5.96 25.61
CA SER A 475 24.69 -5.99 26.81
C SER A 475 24.64 -7.36 27.51
N LEU A 476 25.04 -8.43 26.81
CA LEU A 476 25.11 -9.80 27.33
C LEU A 476 26.45 -10.16 27.96
N THR A 477 27.52 -9.46 27.59
CA THR A 477 28.79 -9.46 28.32
C THR A 477 28.62 -8.85 29.72
#